data_AF-A0A2T7AZT5-F1
#
_entry.id   AF-A0A2T7AZT5-F1
#
_cell.length_a   1.000
_cell.length_b   1.000
_cell.length_c   1.000
_cell.angle_alpha   90.00
_cell.angle_beta   90.00
_cell.angle_gamma   90.00
#
_symmetry.space_group_name_H-M   'P 1'
#
loop_
_entity.id
_entity.type
_entity.pdbx_description
1 polymer ?
#
loop_
_entity_poly.entity_id
_entity_poly.type
_entity_poly.pdbx_seq_one_letter_code
_entity_poly.pdbx_strand_id
1 'polypeptide(L)'
;MKKSQHIINGRAYDFQTDNGETHLVYYSHTRPVTENHVETVYIPSCKIITRSNGDILFALGLKEGEMFEILTAKSLYDRYAWQWFEPLADNYHPLIYFNHEQEVQNAYKHFSWQDIVDFAETDRPSLSFASGMPGDWKASAQGADGYLLVLINGLPYWADAVGQIPYAVDTYRATHSVEQTLEIARRWADGTFTSRYDGSNTYDNFFVLRGALYASKRFTYNVLTNNQDYPRVRVYENTFPVKSEVLAEPIEEADLKRYNKKG
;
A
#
# COMPACT_ATOMS: atom_id res chain seq x y z
N MET A 1 -26.23 -4.63 17.67
CA MET A 1 -26.71 -3.66 16.68
C MET A 1 -26.16 -2.25 16.90
N LYS A 2 -25.20 -1.82 16.07
CA LYS A 2 -24.65 -0.45 15.96
C LYS A 2 -25.20 0.18 14.67
N LYS A 3 -25.62 1.45 14.72
CA LYS A 3 -26.06 2.22 13.54
C LYS A 3 -25.03 3.31 13.26
N SER A 4 -24.74 3.56 12.00
CA SER A 4 -23.87 4.65 11.57
C SER A 4 -24.33 5.24 10.25
N GLN A 5 -23.92 6.47 9.98
CA GLN A 5 -24.19 7.16 8.72
C GLN A 5 -22.86 7.69 8.17
N HIS A 6 -22.62 7.45 6.90
CA HIS A 6 -21.37 7.85 6.24
C HIS A 6 -21.67 8.61 4.94
N ILE A 7 -20.97 9.73 4.73
CA ILE A 7 -21.08 10.51 3.50
C ILE A 7 -20.05 9.97 2.50
N ILE A 8 -20.52 9.31 1.45
CA ILE A 8 -19.70 8.69 0.41
C ILE A 8 -20.03 9.35 -0.91
N ASN A 9 -19.04 9.91 -1.61
CA ASN A 9 -19.24 10.71 -2.83
C ASN A 9 -20.35 11.77 -2.70
N GLY A 10 -20.40 12.45 -1.55
CA GLY A 10 -21.35 13.54 -1.28
C GLY A 10 -22.78 13.11 -0.94
N ARG A 11 -23.08 11.81 -0.85
CA ARG A 11 -24.39 11.30 -0.40
C ARG A 11 -24.26 10.56 0.93
N ALA A 12 -25.20 10.82 1.84
CA ALA A 12 -25.31 10.08 3.09
C ALA A 12 -25.91 8.69 2.85
N TYR A 13 -25.28 7.67 3.43
CA TYR A 13 -25.76 6.29 3.42
C TYR A 13 -25.80 5.78 4.86
N ASP A 14 -26.89 5.09 5.20
CA ASP A 14 -27.08 4.50 6.51
C ASP A 14 -26.60 3.05 6.52
N PHE A 15 -25.89 2.69 7.58
CA PHE A 15 -25.37 1.35 7.80
C PHE A 15 -25.81 0.83 9.16
N GLN A 16 -25.97 -0.49 9.23
CA GLN A 16 -26.27 -1.20 10.45
C GLN A 16 -25.32 -2.39 10.59
N THR A 17 -24.63 -2.45 11.73
CA THR A 17 -23.72 -3.54 12.08
C THR A 17 -24.37 -4.42 13.15
N ASP A 18 -24.48 -5.71 12.88
CA ASP A 18 -24.93 -6.70 13.85
C ASP A 18 -24.06 -7.97 13.77
N ASN A 19 -23.66 -8.50 14.93
CA ASN A 19 -22.78 -9.67 15.04
C ASN A 19 -21.50 -9.63 14.19
N GLY A 20 -20.92 -8.44 13.99
CA GLY A 20 -19.71 -8.24 13.20
C GLY A 20 -19.93 -8.06 11.70
N GLU A 21 -21.17 -8.16 11.21
CA GLU A 21 -21.54 -7.95 9.82
C GLU A 21 -22.22 -6.59 9.63
N THR A 22 -21.83 -5.87 8.58
CA THR A 22 -22.35 -4.54 8.27
C THR A 22 -23.19 -4.59 7.01
N HIS A 23 -24.37 -3.99 7.08
CA HIS A 23 -25.34 -3.93 5.99
C HIS A 23 -25.64 -2.48 5.63
N LEU A 24 -25.80 -2.22 4.33
CA LEU A 24 -26.43 -0.99 3.84
C LEU A 24 -27.92 -1.08 4.14
N VAL A 25 -28.46 -0.08 4.82
CA VAL A 25 -29.88 -0.04 5.20
C VAL A 25 -30.53 1.22 4.66
N TYR A 26 -31.83 1.12 4.38
CA TYR A 26 -32.66 2.24 3.99
C TYR A 26 -33.87 2.30 4.90
N TYR A 27 -34.01 3.38 5.68
CA TYR A 27 -35.12 3.56 6.59
C TYR A 27 -36.26 4.29 5.90
N SER A 28 -37.44 3.67 5.87
CA SER A 28 -38.65 4.28 5.34
C SER A 28 -39.86 3.96 6.21
N HIS A 29 -40.98 4.62 5.93
CA HIS A 29 -42.24 4.41 6.62
C HIS A 29 -43.25 3.79 5.66
N THR A 30 -44.13 2.95 6.19
CA THR A 30 -45.24 2.39 5.40
C THR A 30 -46.20 3.51 4.99
N ARG A 31 -46.64 3.46 3.73
CA ARG A 31 -47.55 4.44 3.14
C ARG A 31 -48.81 3.76 2.60
N PRO A 32 -49.99 4.38 2.70
CA PRO A 32 -51.20 3.90 2.02
C PRO A 32 -50.97 3.75 0.52
N VAL A 33 -51.49 2.66 -0.06
CA VAL A 33 -51.39 2.37 -1.50
C VAL A 33 -51.94 3.52 -2.36
N THR A 34 -52.95 4.23 -1.86
CA THR A 34 -53.58 5.38 -2.53
C THR A 34 -52.63 6.55 -2.80
N GLU A 35 -51.51 6.64 -2.08
CA GLU A 35 -50.51 7.69 -2.31
C GLU A 35 -49.69 7.46 -3.59
N ASN A 36 -49.69 6.24 -4.15
CA ASN A 36 -48.88 5.85 -5.33
C ASN A 36 -47.42 6.33 -5.22
N HIS A 37 -46.88 6.33 -4.00
CA HIS A 37 -45.55 6.85 -3.73
C HIS A 37 -44.47 5.90 -4.27
N VAL A 38 -43.57 6.43 -5.07
CA VAL A 38 -42.39 5.72 -5.57
C VAL A 38 -41.18 6.23 -4.80
N GLU A 39 -40.53 5.33 -4.08
CA GLU A 39 -39.30 5.62 -3.37
C GLU A 39 -38.10 5.20 -4.22
N THR A 40 -37.15 6.10 -4.43
CA THR A 40 -35.93 5.80 -5.19
C THR A 40 -34.77 5.63 -4.22
N VAL A 41 -34.27 4.40 -4.09
CA VAL A 41 -33.12 4.06 -3.25
C VAL A 41 -31.88 3.99 -4.12
N TYR A 42 -30.79 4.60 -3.65
CA TYR A 42 -29.53 4.60 -4.35
C TYR A 42 -28.52 3.72 -3.63
N ILE A 43 -27.87 2.84 -4.38
CA ILE A 43 -26.76 2.02 -3.91
C ILE A 43 -25.46 2.75 -4.27
N PRO A 44 -24.51 2.88 -3.34
CA PRO A 44 -23.26 3.57 -3.66
C PRO A 44 -22.44 2.74 -4.67
N SER A 45 -21.83 3.42 -5.64
CA SER A 45 -20.96 2.79 -6.65
C SER A 45 -19.56 2.55 -6.10
N CYS A 46 -19.45 1.72 -5.06
CA CYS A 46 -18.19 1.42 -4.37
C CYS A 46 -18.20 0.04 -3.73
N LYS A 47 -17.02 -0.45 -3.35
CA LYS A 47 -16.90 -1.47 -2.31
C LYS A 47 -16.68 -0.78 -0.96
N ILE A 48 -17.38 -1.24 0.07
CA ILE A 48 -17.20 -0.81 1.46
C ILE A 48 -16.29 -1.82 2.13
N ILE A 49 -15.20 -1.33 2.71
CA ILE A 49 -14.19 -2.15 3.35
C ILE A 49 -14.38 -2.02 4.86
N THR A 50 -14.48 -3.16 5.55
CA THR A 50 -14.70 -3.24 6.99
C THR A 50 -13.58 -3.98 7.70
N ARG A 51 -13.56 -3.87 9.03
CA ARG A 51 -12.90 -4.81 9.92
C ARG A 51 -13.72 -6.09 10.06
N SER A 52 -13.13 -7.11 10.68
CA SER A 52 -13.86 -8.34 11.07
C SER A 52 -14.98 -8.11 12.10
N ASN A 53 -14.97 -6.99 12.83
CA ASN A 53 -16.04 -6.60 13.73
C ASN A 53 -17.12 -5.73 13.06
N GLY A 54 -17.02 -5.50 11.74
CA GLY A 54 -17.99 -4.74 10.95
C GLY A 54 -17.72 -3.23 10.86
N ASP A 55 -16.82 -2.66 11.67
CA ASP A 55 -16.51 -1.22 11.58
C ASP A 55 -16.01 -0.87 10.17
N ILE A 56 -16.61 0.15 9.56
CA ILE A 56 -16.26 0.62 8.22
C ILE A 56 -14.92 1.35 8.28
N LEU A 57 -13.96 0.89 7.49
CA LEU A 57 -12.62 1.42 7.37
C LEU A 57 -12.55 2.52 6.30
N PHE A 58 -12.93 2.17 5.08
CA PHE A 58 -12.91 3.04 3.90
C PHE A 58 -13.80 2.50 2.78
N ALA A 59 -13.94 3.25 1.70
CA ALA A 59 -14.58 2.78 0.48
C ALA A 59 -13.72 3.04 -0.76
N LEU A 60 -13.76 2.08 -1.68
CA LEU A 60 -13.07 2.13 -2.96
C LEU A 60 -14.09 2.24 -4.10
N GLY A 61 -13.90 3.22 -4.98
CA GLY A 61 -14.74 3.39 -6.16
C GLY A 61 -14.65 2.20 -7.12
N LEU A 62 -15.73 1.93 -7.85
CA LEU A 62 -15.81 0.81 -8.80
C LEU A 62 -15.33 1.20 -10.21
N LYS A 63 -14.79 0.23 -10.93
CA LYS A 63 -14.64 0.25 -12.39
C LYS A 63 -15.90 -0.29 -13.08
N GLU A 64 -15.95 -0.13 -14.40
CA GLU A 64 -17.05 -0.64 -15.22
C GLU A 64 -17.23 -2.16 -15.05
N GLY A 65 -18.47 -2.59 -14.84
CA GLY A 65 -18.82 -4.00 -14.65
C GLY A 65 -18.69 -4.53 -13.22
N GLU A 66 -18.11 -3.76 -12.30
CA GLU A 66 -18.02 -4.15 -10.90
C GLU A 66 -19.28 -3.76 -10.13
N MET A 67 -19.54 -4.48 -9.03
CA MET A 67 -20.75 -4.31 -8.22
C MET A 67 -20.43 -3.92 -6.78
N PHE A 68 -21.38 -3.22 -6.17
CA PHE A 68 -21.39 -2.89 -4.75
C PHE A 68 -21.26 -4.16 -3.91
N GLU A 69 -20.39 -4.09 -2.90
CA GLU A 69 -20.19 -5.15 -1.93
C GLU A 69 -19.67 -4.54 -0.63
N ILE A 70 -20.05 -5.13 0.51
CA ILE A 70 -19.46 -4.85 1.81
C ILE A 70 -18.61 -6.06 2.17
N LEU A 71 -17.32 -5.86 2.42
CA LEU A 71 -16.39 -6.94 2.70
C LEU A 71 -15.29 -6.51 3.67
N THR A 72 -14.67 -7.49 4.32
CA THR A 72 -13.53 -7.19 5.21
C THR A 72 -12.28 -6.80 4.41
N ALA A 73 -11.36 -6.04 5.01
CA ALA A 73 -10.05 -5.76 4.42
C ALA A 73 -9.29 -7.03 4.01
N LYS A 74 -9.42 -8.10 4.81
CA LYS A 74 -8.84 -9.40 4.47
C LYS A 74 -9.48 -10.00 3.20
N SER A 75 -10.81 -9.96 3.10
CA SER A 75 -11.50 -10.42 1.90
C SER A 75 -11.12 -9.60 0.66
N LEU A 76 -10.84 -8.29 0.81
CA LEU A 76 -10.39 -7.44 -0.28
C LEU A 76 -9.02 -7.91 -0.77
N TYR A 77 -8.09 -8.11 0.18
CA TYR A 77 -6.75 -8.60 -0.10
C TYR A 77 -6.78 -9.97 -0.79
N ASP A 78 -7.49 -10.94 -0.21
CA ASP A 78 -7.49 -12.33 -0.69
C ASP A 78 -8.21 -12.53 -2.04
N ARG A 79 -9.32 -11.81 -2.29
CA ARG A 79 -10.19 -12.08 -3.45
C ARG A 79 -9.94 -11.14 -4.64
N TYR A 80 -9.52 -9.91 -4.35
CA TYR A 80 -9.47 -8.84 -5.35
C TYR A 80 -8.05 -8.30 -5.53
N ALA A 81 -7.24 -8.32 -4.47
CA ALA A 81 -5.94 -7.69 -4.43
C ALA A 81 -5.97 -6.23 -4.93
N TRP A 82 -7.06 -5.49 -4.69
CA TRP A 82 -7.18 -4.09 -5.10
C TRP A 82 -6.25 -3.19 -4.29
N GLN A 83 -5.86 -2.07 -4.88
CA GLN A 83 -5.07 -1.02 -4.23
C GLN A 83 -5.57 0.36 -4.65
N TRP A 84 -5.21 1.41 -3.92
CA TRP A 84 -5.76 2.77 -4.10
C TRP A 84 -4.73 3.90 -3.98
N PHE A 85 -3.44 3.57 -3.91
CA PHE A 85 -2.36 4.52 -3.65
C PHE A 85 -1.45 4.75 -4.86
N GLU A 86 -1.64 3.98 -5.95
CA GLU A 86 -0.88 4.13 -7.19
C GLU A 86 -1.79 4.10 -8.42
N PRO A 87 -2.15 5.27 -8.99
CA PRO A 87 -3.07 5.37 -10.12
C PRO A 87 -2.67 4.58 -11.37
N LEU A 88 -1.37 4.32 -11.57
CA LEU A 88 -0.87 3.60 -12.75
C LEU A 88 -0.92 2.07 -12.62
N ALA A 89 -1.32 1.52 -11.46
CA ALA A 89 -1.39 0.07 -11.28
C ALA A 89 -2.68 -0.53 -11.85
N ASP A 90 -2.59 -1.76 -12.35
CA ASP A 90 -3.70 -2.43 -13.07
C ASP A 90 -4.94 -2.61 -12.15
N ASN A 91 -4.70 -2.89 -10.88
CA ASN A 91 -5.68 -3.11 -9.83
C ASN A 91 -6.04 -1.83 -9.03
N TYR A 92 -5.70 -0.64 -9.54
CA TYR A 92 -6.01 0.64 -8.91
C TYR A 92 -7.51 0.91 -8.83
N HIS A 93 -8.00 1.31 -7.66
CA HIS A 93 -9.34 1.82 -7.42
C HIS A 93 -9.25 3.06 -6.53
N PRO A 94 -9.95 4.17 -6.85
CA PRO A 94 -9.81 5.40 -6.08
C PRO A 94 -10.38 5.24 -4.66
N LEU A 95 -9.63 5.73 -3.67
CA LEU A 95 -10.12 5.89 -2.30
C LEU A 95 -11.12 7.06 -2.26
N ILE A 96 -12.41 6.75 -2.11
CA ILE A 96 -13.49 7.76 -2.19
C ILE A 96 -14.10 8.12 -0.84
N TYR A 97 -13.78 7.34 0.19
CA TYR A 97 -14.21 7.57 1.57
C TYR A 97 -13.18 6.95 2.51
N PHE A 98 -12.86 7.65 3.60
CA PHE A 98 -12.01 7.14 4.67
C PHE A 98 -12.62 7.50 6.02
N ASN A 99 -12.72 6.53 6.92
CA ASN A 99 -13.34 6.74 8.22
C ASN A 99 -12.32 7.30 9.23
N HIS A 100 -12.51 8.55 9.64
CA HIS A 100 -11.65 9.25 10.59
C HIS A 100 -12.03 9.06 12.07
N GLU A 101 -13.03 8.23 12.38
CA GLU A 101 -13.39 7.93 13.77
C GLU A 101 -12.24 7.27 14.55
N GLN A 102 -11.95 7.78 15.74
CA GLN A 102 -10.79 7.35 16.55
C GLN A 102 -10.77 5.84 16.84
N GLU A 103 -11.92 5.24 17.10
CA GLU A 103 -12.04 3.79 17.36
C GLU A 103 -11.65 2.94 16.15
N VAL A 104 -11.91 3.46 14.95
CA VAL A 104 -11.59 2.83 13.68
C VAL A 104 -10.11 3.02 13.33
N GLN A 105 -9.53 4.16 13.70
CA GLN A 105 -8.10 4.43 13.51
C GLN A 105 -7.19 3.43 14.24
N ASN A 106 -7.66 2.81 15.32
CA ASN A 106 -6.94 1.73 16.02
C ASN A 106 -6.82 0.43 15.19
N ALA A 107 -7.51 0.33 14.06
CA ALA A 107 -7.35 -0.79 13.12
C ALA A 107 -6.05 -0.72 12.32
N TYR A 108 -5.36 0.41 12.36
CA TYR A 108 -4.12 0.66 11.63
C TYR A 108 -2.96 0.81 12.60
N LYS A 109 -1.78 0.46 12.13
CA LYS A 109 -0.54 0.96 12.72
C LYS A 109 -0.15 2.27 12.06
N HIS A 110 0.16 3.28 12.87
CA HIS A 110 0.36 4.65 12.41
C HIS A 110 1.83 4.96 12.19
N PHE A 111 2.12 5.61 11.08
CA PHE A 111 3.44 6.03 10.67
C PHE A 111 3.39 7.40 10.00
N SER A 112 4.54 8.05 9.99
CA SER A 112 4.91 9.09 9.04
C SER A 112 5.76 8.48 7.92
N TRP A 113 5.92 9.20 6.81
CA TRP A 113 6.90 8.80 5.79
C TRP A 113 8.33 8.83 6.32
N GLN A 114 8.62 9.67 7.32
CA GLN A 114 9.92 9.68 7.97
C GLN A 114 10.17 8.37 8.73
N ASP A 115 9.17 7.80 9.40
CA ASP A 115 9.32 6.51 10.07
C ASP A 115 9.65 5.38 9.07
N ILE A 116 9.08 5.44 7.86
CA ILE A 116 9.41 4.50 6.77
C ILE A 116 10.85 4.67 6.32
N VAL A 117 11.32 5.91 6.15
CA VAL A 117 12.72 6.22 5.81
C VAL A 117 13.66 5.74 6.91
N ASP A 118 13.39 6.06 8.18
CA ASP A 118 14.24 5.68 9.30
C ASP A 118 14.34 4.15 9.42
N PHE A 119 13.23 3.44 9.20
CA PHE A 119 13.23 1.99 9.13
C PHE A 119 14.08 1.47 7.95
N ALA A 120 13.93 2.06 6.76
CA ALA A 120 14.62 1.65 5.53
C ALA A 120 16.13 1.93 5.54
N GLU A 121 16.56 3.04 6.15
CA GLU A 121 17.97 3.45 6.20
C GLU A 121 18.75 2.80 7.35
N THR A 122 18.06 2.17 8.30
CA THR A 122 18.74 1.43 9.37
C THR A 122 19.56 0.30 8.75
N ASP A 123 20.87 0.41 8.90
CA ASP A 123 21.82 -0.57 8.39
C ASP A 123 21.63 -1.91 9.10
N ARG A 124 21.38 -2.97 8.32
CA ARG A 124 21.18 -4.32 8.82
C ARG A 124 21.82 -5.33 7.87
N PRO A 125 22.42 -6.42 8.40
CA PRO A 125 22.91 -7.48 7.54
C PRO A 125 21.74 -8.11 6.75
N SER A 126 21.96 -8.57 5.52
CA SER A 126 20.89 -9.06 4.62
C SER A 126 20.05 -10.21 5.22
N LEU A 127 20.62 -11.01 6.13
CA LEU A 127 19.89 -12.05 6.87
C LEU A 127 18.75 -11.48 7.74
N SER A 128 18.83 -10.20 8.10
CA SER A 128 17.84 -9.51 8.93
C SER A 128 16.49 -9.29 8.26
N PHE A 129 16.41 -9.43 6.93
CA PHE A 129 15.17 -9.30 6.15
C PHE A 129 14.43 -10.63 5.97
N ALA A 130 14.99 -11.75 6.48
CA ALA A 130 14.28 -13.02 6.54
C ALA A 130 13.07 -12.93 7.49
N SER A 131 12.05 -13.77 7.26
CA SER A 131 10.80 -13.71 8.04
C SER A 131 11.04 -13.79 9.55
N GLY A 132 10.44 -12.86 10.30
CA GLY A 132 10.56 -12.77 11.76
C GLY A 132 11.86 -12.13 12.27
N MET A 133 12.74 -11.67 11.38
CA MET A 133 13.97 -10.98 11.75
C MET A 133 13.77 -9.46 11.82
N PRO A 134 14.70 -8.67 12.42
CA PRO A 134 14.46 -7.24 12.69
C PRO A 134 14.23 -6.34 11.47
N GLY A 135 14.66 -6.76 10.29
CA GLY A 135 14.42 -6.10 9.00
C GLY A 135 13.14 -6.57 8.30
N ASP A 136 12.46 -7.61 8.79
CA ASP A 136 11.13 -8.00 8.33
C ASP A 136 10.13 -6.92 8.77
N TRP A 137 9.86 -5.97 7.87
CA TRP A 137 8.89 -4.92 8.08
C TRP A 137 7.54 -5.47 8.56
N LYS A 138 7.08 -6.62 8.05
CA LYS A 138 5.74 -7.14 8.37
C LYS A 138 5.65 -7.63 9.80
N ALA A 139 6.71 -8.28 10.31
CA ALA A 139 6.73 -8.88 11.64
C ALA A 139 7.36 -7.98 12.73
N SER A 140 8.16 -7.00 12.33
CA SER A 140 8.89 -6.15 13.27
C SER A 140 7.96 -5.23 14.07
N ALA A 141 8.19 -5.12 15.37
CA ALA A 141 7.52 -4.15 16.24
C ALA A 141 7.78 -2.69 15.83
N GLN A 142 8.88 -2.43 15.12
CA GLN A 142 9.19 -1.11 14.53
C GLN A 142 8.57 -0.95 13.13
N GLY A 143 8.18 -2.05 12.49
CA GLY A 143 7.42 -2.08 11.23
C GLY A 143 5.95 -2.35 11.46
N ALA A 144 5.26 -2.96 10.51
CA ALA A 144 3.82 -3.19 10.54
C ALA A 144 3.31 -4.09 11.67
N ASP A 145 4.16 -4.88 12.33
CA ASP A 145 3.81 -5.64 13.55
C ASP A 145 2.53 -6.49 13.40
N GLY A 146 2.44 -7.20 12.29
CA GLY A 146 1.32 -8.09 11.96
C GLY A 146 0.05 -7.38 11.48
N TYR A 147 0.02 -6.05 11.40
CA TYR A 147 -1.12 -5.33 10.83
C TYR A 147 -1.23 -5.57 9.33
N LEU A 148 -2.44 -5.81 8.83
CA LEU A 148 -2.72 -5.90 7.39
C LEU A 148 -2.67 -4.52 6.71
N LEU A 149 -3.10 -3.48 7.44
CA LEU A 149 -3.18 -2.11 6.97
C LEU A 149 -2.38 -1.20 7.90
N VAL A 150 -1.65 -0.27 7.30
CA VAL A 150 -0.96 0.82 8.00
C VAL A 150 -1.55 2.16 7.58
N LEU A 151 -1.42 3.15 8.45
CA LEU A 151 -1.78 4.52 8.15
C LEU A 151 -0.52 5.36 8.06
N ILE A 152 -0.25 5.93 6.89
CA ILE A 152 0.90 6.82 6.69
C ILE A 152 0.39 8.21 6.40
N ASN A 153 0.72 9.17 7.28
CA ASN A 153 0.25 10.55 7.19
C ASN A 153 -1.28 10.67 6.95
N GLY A 154 -2.07 9.82 7.61
CA GLY A 154 -3.53 9.87 7.53
C GLY A 154 -4.17 9.16 6.34
N LEU A 155 -3.38 8.44 5.52
CA LEU A 155 -3.90 7.63 4.41
C LEU A 155 -3.61 6.13 4.64
N PRO A 156 -4.57 5.23 4.35
CA PRO A 156 -4.37 3.81 4.53
C PRO A 156 -3.52 3.22 3.41
N TYR A 157 -2.70 2.22 3.73
CA TYR A 157 -1.91 1.44 2.77
C TYR A 157 -1.88 -0.02 3.18
N TRP A 158 -1.66 -0.91 2.21
CA TRP A 158 -1.30 -2.28 2.55
C TRP A 158 0.07 -2.31 3.22
N ALA A 159 0.14 -3.00 4.35
CA ALA A 159 1.38 -3.10 5.12
C ALA A 159 2.50 -3.76 4.33
N ASP A 160 2.18 -4.77 3.53
CA ASP A 160 3.15 -5.48 2.70
C ASP A 160 3.71 -4.62 1.56
N ALA A 161 2.83 -3.85 0.90
CA ALA A 161 3.21 -2.91 -0.15
C ALA A 161 4.25 -1.89 0.36
N VAL A 162 4.00 -1.30 1.54
CA VAL A 162 4.94 -0.38 2.18
C VAL A 162 6.26 -1.07 2.54
N GLY A 163 6.20 -2.34 2.95
CA GLY A 163 7.37 -3.16 3.25
C GLY A 163 8.34 -3.37 2.08
N GLN A 164 7.91 -3.11 0.84
CA GLN A 164 8.79 -3.15 -0.31
C GLN A 164 9.78 -1.98 -0.38
N ILE A 165 9.49 -0.85 0.27
CA ILE A 165 10.39 0.32 0.28
C ILE A 165 11.72 -0.01 1.00
N PRO A 166 11.73 -0.49 2.26
CA PRO A 166 12.97 -0.89 2.93
C PRO A 166 13.80 -1.89 2.14
N TYR A 167 13.15 -2.91 1.56
CA TYR A 167 13.81 -3.89 0.72
C TYR A 167 14.47 -3.26 -0.52
N ALA A 168 13.76 -2.37 -1.22
CA ALA A 168 14.28 -1.71 -2.40
C ALA A 168 15.44 -0.75 -2.07
N VAL A 169 15.38 -0.07 -0.92
CA VAL A 169 16.48 0.79 -0.45
C VAL A 169 17.74 -0.05 -0.20
N ASP A 170 17.64 -1.16 0.53
CA ASP A 170 18.78 -2.06 0.79
C ASP A 170 19.35 -2.65 -0.51
N THR A 171 18.46 -3.14 -1.39
CA THR A 171 18.85 -3.70 -2.69
C THR A 171 19.53 -2.66 -3.59
N TYR A 172 19.06 -1.41 -3.57
CA TYR A 172 19.72 -0.32 -4.28
C TYR A 172 21.10 -0.04 -3.71
N ARG A 173 21.26 -0.04 -2.38
CA ARG A 173 22.57 0.16 -1.75
C ARG A 173 23.56 -0.96 -2.06
N ALA A 174 23.08 -2.17 -2.36
CA ALA A 174 23.93 -3.29 -2.81
C ALA A 174 24.27 -3.24 -4.31
N THR A 175 23.34 -2.80 -5.16
CA THR A 175 23.47 -2.83 -6.63
C THR A 175 23.93 -1.52 -7.26
N HIS A 176 23.69 -0.41 -6.56
CA HIS A 176 23.88 0.97 -7.01
C HIS A 176 23.12 1.30 -8.32
N SER A 177 22.03 0.59 -8.62
CA SER A 177 21.24 0.77 -9.83
C SER A 177 19.76 0.52 -9.57
N VAL A 178 18.92 1.45 -10.04
CA VAL A 178 17.46 1.32 -9.99
C VAL A 178 17.01 0.14 -10.86
N GLU A 179 17.59 0.00 -12.06
CA GLU A 179 17.29 -1.09 -12.98
C GLU A 179 17.58 -2.47 -12.38
N GLN A 180 18.77 -2.65 -11.79
CA GLN A 180 19.14 -3.91 -11.15
C GLN A 180 18.29 -4.19 -9.91
N THR A 181 17.95 -3.16 -9.13
CA THR A 181 17.06 -3.30 -7.97
C THR A 181 15.69 -3.84 -8.38
N LEU A 182 15.12 -3.30 -9.45
CA LEU A 182 13.83 -3.77 -9.98
C LEU A 182 13.93 -5.17 -10.58
N GLU A 183 15.02 -5.48 -11.27
CA GLU A 183 15.24 -6.82 -11.82
C GLU A 183 15.35 -7.87 -10.70
N ILE A 184 16.08 -7.57 -9.63
CA ILE A 184 16.19 -8.44 -8.46
C ILE A 184 14.81 -8.58 -7.79
N ALA A 185 14.10 -7.48 -7.55
CA ALA A 185 12.76 -7.52 -6.96
C ALA A 185 11.79 -8.40 -7.76
N ARG A 186 11.75 -8.25 -9.10
CA ARG A 186 10.91 -9.08 -9.99
C ARG A 186 11.29 -10.57 -9.96
N ARG A 187 12.58 -10.89 -9.79
CA ARG A 187 13.06 -12.28 -9.66
C ARG A 187 12.77 -12.90 -8.30
N TRP A 188 12.54 -12.08 -7.29
CA TRP A 188 12.30 -12.49 -5.90
C TRP A 188 10.84 -12.27 -5.48
N ALA A 189 9.92 -12.04 -6.43
CA ALA A 189 8.54 -11.62 -6.18
C ALA A 189 7.74 -12.56 -5.26
N ASP A 190 8.10 -13.84 -5.17
CA ASP A 190 7.49 -14.83 -4.24
C ASP A 190 8.39 -15.24 -3.06
N GLY A 191 9.55 -14.59 -2.87
CA GLY A 191 10.54 -14.94 -1.85
C GLY A 191 11.41 -16.15 -2.18
N THR A 192 11.37 -16.67 -3.41
CA THR A 192 12.22 -17.78 -3.88
C THR A 192 13.01 -17.42 -5.14
N PHE A 193 14.22 -17.99 -5.24
CA PHE A 193 15.13 -17.83 -6.39
C PHE A 193 14.57 -18.39 -7.71
N THR A 194 13.42 -19.09 -7.67
CA THR A 194 12.81 -19.80 -8.80
C THR A 194 11.52 -19.16 -9.33
N SER A 195 11.15 -17.98 -8.83
CA SER A 195 9.90 -17.34 -9.22
C SER A 195 9.85 -17.01 -10.73
N ARG A 196 8.67 -17.18 -11.35
CA ARG A 196 8.46 -16.78 -12.73
C ARG A 196 8.45 -15.26 -12.80
N TYR A 197 9.04 -14.72 -13.87
CA TYR A 197 9.04 -13.30 -14.18
C TYR A 197 7.63 -12.70 -14.08
N ASP A 198 7.41 -11.80 -13.12
CA ASP A 198 6.17 -11.05 -13.01
C ASP A 198 6.27 -9.75 -13.83
N GLY A 199 5.52 -9.70 -14.93
CA GLY A 199 5.41 -8.55 -15.82
C GLY A 199 4.16 -7.70 -15.62
N SER A 200 3.44 -7.91 -14.51
CA SER A 200 2.23 -7.15 -14.15
C SER A 200 2.57 -5.81 -13.50
N ASN A 201 1.69 -4.82 -13.59
CA ASN A 201 1.83 -3.55 -12.88
C ASN A 201 1.09 -3.63 -11.54
N THR A 202 1.55 -4.52 -10.66
CA THR A 202 1.05 -4.69 -9.29
C THR A 202 1.64 -3.64 -8.34
N TYR A 203 1.00 -3.45 -7.19
CA TYR A 203 1.45 -2.47 -6.20
C TYR A 203 2.88 -2.71 -5.69
N ASP A 204 3.28 -3.97 -5.57
CA ASP A 204 4.63 -4.32 -5.08
C ASP A 204 5.68 -3.69 -6.00
N ASN A 205 5.49 -3.78 -7.31
CA ASN A 205 6.40 -3.21 -8.30
C ASN A 205 6.53 -1.68 -8.19
N PHE A 206 5.44 -0.98 -7.89
CA PHE A 206 5.47 0.46 -7.74
C PHE A 206 6.14 0.91 -6.44
N PHE A 207 5.89 0.23 -5.32
CA PHE A 207 6.57 0.57 -4.07
C PHE A 207 8.06 0.22 -4.08
N VAL A 208 8.46 -0.85 -4.76
CA VAL A 208 9.88 -1.12 -5.05
C VAL A 208 10.48 0.05 -5.85
N LEU A 209 9.80 0.50 -6.91
CA LEU A 209 10.28 1.62 -7.73
C LEU A 209 10.38 2.91 -6.91
N ARG A 210 9.40 3.23 -6.06
CA ARG A 210 9.47 4.39 -5.15
C ARG A 210 10.68 4.31 -4.23
N GLY A 211 10.91 3.15 -3.59
CA GLY A 211 12.08 2.93 -2.74
C GLY A 211 13.40 3.06 -3.49
N ALA A 212 13.51 2.49 -4.70
CA ALA A 212 14.71 2.57 -5.52
C ALA A 212 15.00 4.00 -6.01
N LEU A 213 13.96 4.74 -6.43
CA LEU A 213 14.11 6.14 -6.84
C LEU A 213 14.51 7.03 -5.66
N TYR A 214 13.90 6.81 -4.49
CA TYR A 214 14.31 7.46 -3.25
C TYR A 214 15.80 7.20 -2.96
N ALA A 215 16.20 5.93 -2.95
CA ALA A 215 17.57 5.51 -2.68
C ALA A 215 18.56 6.12 -3.68
N SER A 216 18.19 6.24 -4.96
CA SER A 216 19.04 6.86 -5.98
C SER A 216 19.30 8.36 -5.81
N LYS A 217 18.38 9.06 -5.15
CA LYS A 217 18.53 10.47 -4.79
C LYS A 217 19.29 10.60 -3.46
N ARG A 218 19.13 9.60 -2.58
CA ARG A 218 19.65 9.58 -1.22
C ARG A 218 21.11 9.13 -1.14
N PHE A 219 21.52 8.15 -1.94
CA PHE A 219 22.85 7.54 -1.89
C PHE A 219 23.56 7.63 -3.25
N THR A 220 24.81 8.08 -3.23
CA THR A 220 25.71 8.00 -4.39
C THR A 220 27.00 7.30 -4.04
N TYR A 221 27.62 6.66 -5.03
CA TYR A 221 28.79 5.80 -4.80
C TYR A 221 29.98 6.29 -5.61
N ASN A 222 31.08 6.58 -4.93
CA ASN A 222 32.35 6.91 -5.55
C ASN A 222 33.27 5.69 -5.51
N VAL A 223 33.75 5.28 -6.68
CA VAL A 223 34.66 4.15 -6.83
C VAL A 223 36.08 4.66 -6.94
N LEU A 224 36.88 4.45 -5.90
CA LEU A 224 38.32 4.73 -5.93
C LEU A 224 39.06 3.43 -6.24
N THR A 225 39.81 3.43 -7.34
CA THR A 225 40.73 2.33 -7.67
C THR A 225 42.11 2.73 -7.17
N ASN A 226 42.72 1.90 -6.32
CA ASN A 226 44.07 2.12 -5.83
C ASN A 226 45.05 1.15 -6.50
N ASN A 227 46.35 1.45 -6.38
CA ASN A 227 47.43 0.59 -6.89
C ASN A 227 47.82 -0.51 -5.87
N GLN A 228 46.93 -0.90 -4.95
CA GLN A 228 47.18 -1.97 -3.97
C GLN A 228 46.62 -3.31 -4.47
N ASP A 229 47.22 -4.42 -4.02
CA ASP A 229 46.76 -5.77 -4.38
C ASP A 229 45.37 -6.09 -3.79
N TYR A 230 45.07 -5.60 -2.57
CA TYR A 230 43.75 -5.76 -1.95
C TYR A 230 43.46 -4.76 -0.80
N PRO A 231 42.25 -4.19 -0.69
CA PRO A 231 41.23 -4.14 -1.73
C PRO A 231 41.63 -3.11 -2.80
N ARG A 232 41.69 -3.58 -4.05
CA ARG A 232 42.05 -2.76 -5.23
C ARG A 232 41.02 -1.67 -5.53
N VAL A 233 39.79 -1.90 -5.09
CA VAL A 233 38.65 -0.99 -5.26
C VAL A 233 38.08 -0.67 -3.88
N ARG A 234 37.88 0.61 -3.61
CA ARG A 234 37.12 1.09 -2.46
C ARG A 234 35.90 1.86 -2.96
N VAL A 235 34.73 1.47 -2.46
CA VAL A 235 33.47 2.15 -2.74
C VAL A 235 33.14 3.01 -1.54
N TYR A 236 32.90 4.30 -1.78
CA TYR A 236 32.48 5.26 -0.75
C TYR A 236 31.04 5.66 -1.03
N GLU A 237 30.15 5.39 -0.08
CA GLU A 237 28.78 5.88 -0.10
C GLU A 237 28.74 7.33 0.41
N ASN A 238 28.09 8.22 -0.33
CA ASN A 238 27.74 9.56 0.12
C ASN A 238 26.23 9.65 0.25
N THR A 239 25.79 10.38 1.26
CA THR A 239 24.41 10.37 1.74
C THR A 239 23.86 11.81 1.68
N PHE A 240 22.84 12.05 0.86
CA PHE A 240 22.29 13.38 0.58
C PHE A 240 20.89 13.56 1.18
N PRO A 241 20.52 14.74 1.69
CA PRO A 241 19.19 14.93 2.25
C PRO A 241 18.12 14.77 1.17
N VAL A 242 17.15 13.88 1.40
CA VAL A 242 15.95 13.70 0.58
C VAL A 242 14.74 13.75 1.50
N LYS A 243 13.74 14.55 1.12
CA LYS A 243 12.47 14.65 1.85
C LYS A 243 11.76 13.31 1.83
N SER A 244 11.25 12.84 2.96
CA SER A 244 10.57 11.54 3.05
C SER A 244 9.24 11.53 2.30
N GLU A 245 8.61 12.69 2.12
CA GLU A 245 7.33 12.84 1.40
C GLU A 245 7.39 12.39 -0.06
N VAL A 246 8.58 12.31 -0.68
CA VAL A 246 8.71 11.80 -2.05
C VAL A 246 8.27 10.33 -2.18
N LEU A 247 8.22 9.57 -1.08
CA LEU A 247 7.68 8.21 -1.06
C LEU A 247 6.14 8.18 -1.16
N ALA A 248 5.48 9.30 -0.83
CA ALA A 248 4.04 9.45 -0.96
C ALA A 248 3.62 9.66 -2.42
N GLU A 249 4.51 10.24 -3.22
CA GLU A 249 4.23 10.68 -4.59
C GLU A 249 3.96 9.46 -5.50
N PRO A 250 2.87 9.49 -6.29
CA PRO A 250 2.65 8.52 -7.34
C PRO A 250 3.82 8.46 -8.33
N ILE A 251 4.08 7.27 -8.87
CA ILE A 251 5.08 7.13 -9.93
C ILE A 251 4.62 7.89 -11.17
N GLU A 252 5.53 8.66 -11.75
CA GLU A 252 5.28 9.34 -13.02
C GLU A 252 5.29 8.36 -14.19
N GLU A 253 4.48 8.62 -15.23
CA GLU A 253 4.50 7.83 -16.46
C GLU A 253 5.89 7.74 -17.10
N ALA A 254 6.70 8.79 -16.96
CA ALA A 254 8.06 8.83 -17.51
C ALA A 254 8.97 7.81 -16.81
N ASP A 255 8.90 7.73 -15.47
CA ASP A 255 9.62 6.73 -14.70
C ASP A 255 9.13 5.32 -15.02
N LEU A 256 7.82 5.12 -15.12
CA LEU A 256 7.27 3.84 -15.54
C LEU A 256 7.77 3.45 -16.93
N LYS A 257 7.74 4.34 -17.93
CA LYS A 257 8.26 4.07 -19.29
C LYS A 257 9.76 3.77 -19.30
N ARG A 258 10.52 4.41 -18.42
CA ARG A 258 11.98 4.23 -18.31
C ARG A 258 12.32 2.86 -17.72
N TYR A 259 11.68 2.49 -16.62
CA TYR A 259 12.07 1.36 -15.78
C TYR A 259 11.19 0.10 -15.95
N ASN A 260 10.06 0.22 -16.64
CA ASN A 260 9.17 -0.90 -16.97
C ASN A 260 9.40 -1.45 -18.39
N LYS A 261 10.62 -1.30 -18.94
CA LYS A 261 10.97 -1.88 -20.23
C LYS A 261 10.91 -3.41 -20.13
N LYS A 262 9.93 -4.01 -20.80
CA LYS A 262 9.87 -5.44 -21.07
C LYS A 262 11.05 -5.76 -21.99
N GLY A 263 12.02 -6.54 -21.49
CA GLY A 263 13.01 -7.19 -22.33
C GLY A 263 12.35 -8.20 -23.26
#